data_AF-A0AAD7NHW6-F1
#
_entry.id   AF-A0AAD7NHW6-F1
#
_cell.length_a   1.000
_cell.length_b   1.000
_cell.length_c   1.000
_cell.angle_alpha   90.00
_cell.angle_beta   90.00
_cell.angle_gamma   90.00
#
_symmetry.space_group_name_H-M   'P 1'
#
loop_
_entity.id
_entity.type
_entity.pdbx_description
1 polymer ?
#
loop_
_entity_poly.entity_id
_entity_poly.type
_entity_poly.pdbx_seq_one_letter_code
_entity_poly.pdbx_strand_id
1 'polypeptide(L)'
;KRKIVLKAKHDGVSRNFSLSNALYIPTARCNLISGSRLDRKGVSTQTGNGKITYFNTANVPFATGGIVKELYKMDVEAVEVE
;
A
#
# COMPACT_ATOMS: atom_id res chain seq x y z
N LYS A 1 -11.75 -16.20 -0.08
CA LYS A 1 -10.82 -15.21 -0.70
C LYS A 1 -10.22 -14.41 0.44
N ARG A 2 -8.90 -14.37 0.60
CA ARG A 2 -8.30 -13.71 1.76
C ARG A 2 -8.43 -12.19 1.68
N LYS A 3 -8.71 -11.58 2.83
CA LYS A 3 -8.82 -10.14 3.02
C LYS A 3 -7.74 -9.70 4.02
N ILE A 4 -7.05 -8.61 3.71
CA ILE A 4 -6.04 -8.03 4.58
C ILE A 4 -6.43 -6.58 4.83
N VAL A 5 -6.54 -6.19 6.09
CA VAL A 5 -6.72 -4.79 6.49
C VAL A 5 -5.36 -4.20 6.82
N LEU A 6 -5.00 -3.14 6.10
CA LEU A 6 -3.77 -2.39 6.30
C LEU A 6 -4.10 -1.04 6.90
N LYS A 7 -3.27 -0.59 7.84
CA LYS A 7 -3.30 0.74 8.42
C LYS A 7 -2.09 1.52 7.95
N ALA A 8 -2.33 2.63 7.25
CA ALA A 8 -1.33 3.61 6.91
C ALA A 8 -1.47 4.85 7.80
N LYS A 9 -0.37 5.58 7.96
CA LYS A 9 -0.37 6.89 8.63
C LYS A 9 0.23 7.92 7.69
N HIS A 10 -0.46 9.04 7.49
CA HIS A 10 0.02 10.20 6.73
C HIS A 10 -0.33 11.47 7.50
N ASP A 11 0.64 12.36 7.72
CA ASP A 11 0.48 13.62 8.48
C ASP A 11 -0.25 13.46 9.81
N GLY A 12 0.09 12.41 10.58
CA GLY A 12 -0.56 12.14 11.86
C GLY A 12 -1.90 11.41 11.76
N VAL A 13 -2.57 11.44 10.61
CA VAL A 13 -3.86 10.80 10.37
C VAL A 13 -3.66 9.32 10.01
N SER A 14 -4.27 8.44 10.80
CA SER A 14 -4.32 7.01 10.48
C SER A 14 -5.50 6.72 9.56
N ARG A 15 -5.28 5.90 8.53
CA ARG A 15 -6.31 5.44 7.61
C ARG A 15 -6.19 3.94 7.39
N ASN A 16 -7.34 3.27 7.41
CA ASN A 16 -7.42 1.86 7.12
C ASN A 16 -7.83 1.66 5.65
N PHE A 17 -7.27 0.65 5.01
CA PHE A 17 -7.72 0.21 3.70
C PHE A 17 -7.64 -1.32 3.60
N SER A 18 -8.60 -1.91 2.89
CA SER A 18 -8.70 -3.35 2.74
C SER A 18 -8.20 -3.79 1.37
N LEU A 19 -7.31 -4.78 1.35
CA LEU A 19 -6.96 -5.53 0.17
C LEU A 19 -7.81 -6.80 0.14
N SER A 20 -8.49 -7.04 -0.97
CA SER A 20 -9.26 -8.27 -1.22
C SER A 20 -8.65 -9.05 -2.38
N ASN A 21 -8.93 -10.35 -2.45
CA ASN A 21 -8.33 -11.26 -3.43
C ASN A 21 -6.79 -11.34 -3.29
N ALA A 22 -6.29 -11.33 -2.05
CA ALA A 22 -4.88 -11.55 -1.78
C ALA A 22 -4.49 -13.01 -2.07
N LEU A 23 -3.36 -13.21 -2.77
CA LEU A 23 -2.76 -14.53 -2.96
C LEU A 23 -1.89 -14.86 -1.75
N TYR A 24 -2.06 -16.05 -1.19
CA TYR A 24 -1.20 -16.54 -0.13
C TYR A 24 -0.01 -17.28 -0.74
N ILE A 25 1.18 -16.68 -0.60
CA ILE A 25 2.44 -17.24 -1.10
C ILE A 25 3.42 -17.28 0.08
N PRO A 26 3.43 -18.36 0.89
CA PRO A 26 4.24 -18.41 2.11
C PRO A 26 5.76 -18.35 1.87
N THR A 27 6.21 -18.71 0.66
CA THR A 27 7.61 -18.61 0.24
C THR A 27 8.01 -17.18 -0.16
N ALA A 28 7.06 -16.25 -0.28
CA ALA A 28 7.36 -14.86 -0.60
C ALA A 28 8.01 -14.17 0.59
N ARG A 29 9.10 -13.43 0.33
CA ARG A 29 9.83 -12.67 1.37
C ARG A 29 9.04 -11.48 1.92
N CYS A 30 8.05 -11.01 1.19
CA CYS A 30 7.18 -9.90 1.57
C CYS A 30 5.87 -9.93 0.76
N ASN A 31 4.91 -9.13 1.19
CA ASN A 31 3.67 -8.89 0.45
C ASN A 31 3.96 -7.97 -0.75
N LEU A 32 3.45 -8.34 -1.92
CA LEU A 32 3.51 -7.53 -3.13
C LEU A 32 2.14 -6.93 -3.42
N ILE A 33 2.11 -5.62 -3.67
CA ILE A 33 0.92 -4.91 -4.10
C ILE A 33 1.11 -4.53 -5.57
N SER A 34 0.15 -4.91 -6.42
CA SER A 34 0.23 -4.62 -7.84
C SER A 34 -0.10 -3.16 -8.11
N GLY A 35 0.90 -2.39 -8.55
CA GLY A 35 0.72 -0.98 -8.95
C GLY A 35 -0.33 -0.81 -10.05
N SER A 36 -0.36 -1.68 -11.06
CA SER A 36 -1.37 -1.62 -12.13
C SER A 36 -2.80 -1.93 -11.67
N ARG A 37 -2.98 -2.68 -10.57
CA ARG A 37 -4.30 -2.87 -9.95
C ARG A 37 -4.72 -1.65 -9.12
N LEU A 38 -3.78 -0.98 -8.46
CA LEU A 38 -4.01 0.28 -7.76
C LEU A 38 -4.43 1.38 -8.76
N ASP A 39 -3.67 1.52 -9.85
CA ASP A 39 -3.94 2.45 -10.93
C ASP A 39 -5.35 2.29 -11.51
N ARG A 40 -5.76 1.06 -11.86
CA ARG A 40 -7.14 0.76 -12.31
C ARG A 40 -8.24 1.06 -11.30
N LYS A 41 -7.89 1.20 -10.02
CA LYS A 41 -8.81 1.62 -8.94
C LYS A 41 -8.79 3.12 -8.70
N GLY A 42 -8.06 3.89 -9.52
CA GLY A 42 -7.92 5.33 -9.41
C GLY A 42 -6.99 5.77 -8.28
N VAL A 43 -6.14 4.87 -7.78
CA VAL A 43 -5.06 5.22 -6.85
C VAL A 43 -3.86 5.67 -7.69
N SER A 44 -3.38 6.88 -7.44
CA SER A 44 -2.19 7.42 -8.09
C SER A 44 -1.01 7.44 -7.12
N THR A 45 0.21 7.56 -7.67
CA THR A 45 1.44 7.62 -6.90
C THR A 45 2.34 8.75 -7.37
N GLN A 46 2.99 9.43 -6.43
CA GLN A 46 4.06 10.38 -6.71
C GLN A 46 5.37 9.84 -6.12
N THR A 47 6.43 9.80 -6.95
CA THR A 47 7.75 9.32 -6.56
C THR A 47 8.80 10.42 -6.69
N GLY A 48 9.77 10.45 -5.78
CA GLY A 48 10.91 11.37 -5.84
C GLY A 48 11.71 11.35 -4.56
N ASN A 49 13.01 11.66 -4.63
CA ASN A 49 13.92 11.73 -3.47
C ASN A 49 13.86 10.47 -2.57
N GLY A 50 13.77 9.28 -3.18
CA GLY A 50 13.70 8.01 -2.45
C GLY A 50 12.37 7.73 -1.74
N LYS A 51 11.34 8.53 -1.98
CA LYS A 51 10.01 8.41 -1.38
C LYS A 51 8.93 8.11 -2.40
N ILE A 52 7.86 7.50 -1.92
CA ILE A 52 6.60 7.32 -2.65
C ILE A 52 5.44 7.81 -1.80
N THR A 53 4.50 8.53 -2.42
CA THR A 53 3.24 8.96 -1.80
C THR A 53 2.09 8.39 -2.61
N TYR A 54 1.09 7.83 -1.92
CA TYR A 54 -0.10 7.24 -2.53
C TYR A 54 -1.31 8.14 -2.30
N PHE A 55 -2.07 8.39 -3.36
CA PHE A 55 -3.25 9.25 -3.34
C PHE A 55 -4.49 8.43 -3.68
N ASN A 56 -5.59 8.70 -2.99
CA ASN A 56 -6.87 8.08 -3.29
C ASN A 56 -7.52 8.75 -4.51
N THR A 57 -8.71 8.30 -4.88
CA THR A 57 -9.47 8.82 -6.03
C THR A 57 -9.87 10.30 -5.90
N ALA A 58 -9.82 10.87 -4.69
CA ALA A 58 -10.05 12.30 -4.42
C ALA A 58 -8.73 13.10 -4.38
N ASN A 59 -7.62 12.50 -4.84
CA ASN A 59 -6.27 13.06 -4.82
C ASN A 59 -5.78 13.43 -3.41
N VAL A 60 -6.30 12.75 -2.38
CA VAL A 60 -5.87 12.95 -0.97
C VAL A 60 -4.80 11.90 -0.64
N PRO A 61 -3.62 12.32 -0.12
CA PRO A 61 -2.58 11.38 0.25
C PRO A 61 -3.01 10.52 1.43
N PHE A 62 -2.85 9.20 1.34
CA PHE A 62 -3.29 8.26 2.38
C PHE A 62 -2.19 7.34 2.93
N ALA A 63 -1.10 7.16 2.19
CA ALA A 63 0.05 6.37 2.62
C ALA A 63 1.33 6.92 2.00
N THR A 64 2.44 6.68 2.68
CA THR A 64 3.79 6.94 2.17
C THR A 64 4.60 5.66 2.16
N GLY A 65 5.82 5.75 1.64
CA GLY A 65 6.80 4.71 1.69
C GLY A 65 8.17 5.21 1.27
N GLY A 66 9.13 4.30 1.29
CA GLY A 66 10.51 4.56 0.88
C GLY A 66 11.10 3.41 0.06
N ILE A 67 12.27 3.66 -0.51
CA ILE A 67 13.03 2.62 -1.21
C ILE A 67 13.69 1.67 -0.21
N VAL A 68 13.46 0.37 -0.38
CA VAL A 68 14.13 -0.71 0.34
C VAL A 68 14.57 -1.75 -0.68
N LYS A 69 15.89 -1.95 -0.84
CA LYS A 69 16.47 -2.90 -1.81
C LYS A 69 15.94 -2.66 -3.25
N GLU A 70 16.04 -1.43 -3.74
CA GLU A 70 15.57 -1.00 -5.06
C GLU A 70 14.06 -1.13 -5.32
N LEU A 71 13.25 -1.38 -4.28
CA LEU A 71 11.80 -1.46 -4.37
C LEU A 71 11.12 -0.44 -3.46
N TYR A 72 10.03 0.15 -3.92
CA TYR A 72 9.18 0.94 -3.04
C TYR A 72 8.45 0.05 -2.04
N LYS A 73 8.69 0.28 -0.75
CA LYS A 73 7.99 -0.33 0.37
C LYS A 73 7.01 0.69 0.94
N MET A 74 5.73 0.34 0.98
CA MET A 74 4.70 1.14 1.63
C MET A 74 4.81 1.01 3.16
N ASP A 75 4.68 2.13 3.87
CA ASP A 75 4.70 2.20 5.33
C ASP A 75 3.29 1.91 5.88
N VAL A 76 3.06 0.64 6.20
CA VAL A 76 1.78 0.13 6.69
C VAL A 76 1.96 -0.93 7.74
N GLU A 77 0.95 -1.05 8.60
CA GLU A 77 0.78 -2.14 9.56
C GLU A 77 -0.37 -3.03 9.11
N ALA A 78 -0.19 -4.36 9.16
CA ALA A 78 -1.29 -5.30 8.99
C ALA A 78 -2.07 -5.40 10.30
N VAL A 79 -3.37 -5.09 10.25
CA VAL A 79 -4.23 -5.05 11.44
C VAL A 79 -5.12 -6.30 11.55
N GLU A 80 -5.51 -6.86 10.40
CA GLU A 80 -6.39 -8.03 10.35
C GLU A 80 -6.10 -8.84 9.07
N VAL A 81 -6.11 -10.16 9.20
CA VAL A 81 -5.93 -11.11 8.10
C VAL A 81 -7.00 -12.18 8.21
N GLU A 82 -7.94 -12.20 7.27
CA GLU A 82 -9.02 -13.19 7.13
C GLU A 82 -8.80 -14.09 5.90
#